data_AF-A0A919Y9Y6-F1
#
_entry.id   AF-A0A919Y9Y6-F1
#
_cell.length_a   1.000
_cell.length_b   1.000
_cell.length_c   1.000
_cell.angle_alpha   90.00
_cell.angle_beta   90.00
_cell.angle_gamma   90.00
#
_symmetry.space_group_name_H-M   'P 1'
#
loop_
_entity.id
_entity.type
_entity.pdbx_description
1 polymer ?
#
loop_
_entity_poly.entity_id
_entity_poly.type
_entity_poly.pdbx_seq_one_letter_code
_entity_poly.pdbx_strand_id
1 'polypeptide(L)'
;MSEKAGENSSFQGFIRIAKTLPQTAAEAVKGKYACWKASQLLIKDRRTLGWKETAALSIREQLHRMLNDRNRLRDSAFGKEETAPMFTSEDRDIVQMIREAVLEANRSNITRTKAYYDCYRAFPELHWSFLAHMVSRNAGWSMTDLKGGLLSDTVTDSFREDMYQMLERSNALIFLDAYPQLLLYMHSRKLERSLFHLLPEFRVSSFMRPFWERFWIGRDSALLAVGLIINEQNYIEGRVIQNSYFQKNILQNPVFKLNSRFQMNQVIFPMLVESGKAEESENIAPIAPLPIPGPSTENADPEEAEFTGCRGMVGLVLERFSKLEERIAFGKALYAMLFGYKEVLAGVQAFAERTVHLGSRQEYWPRMFTSDKKAALNSPEESAELLKQEWLPPGKRLYSPTLHEVWHDMPFEPITSYDWFKTWTAIEQITRPKRPVLIEMSHAHRYAVQKAALTHDAERALPRSSGASPQQPHGR
;
A
#
# COMPACT_ATOMS: atom_id res chain seq x y z
N MET A 1 17.62 -19.24 49.91
CA MET A 1 17.93 -20.10 48.75
C MET A 1 16.98 -19.80 47.57
N SER A 2 17.00 -18.58 47.00
CA SER A 2 16.09 -18.21 45.89
C SER A 2 16.69 -17.27 44.83
N GLU A 3 18.02 -17.13 44.75
CA GLU A 3 18.68 -16.26 43.74
C GLU A 3 19.30 -17.02 42.56
N LYS A 4 19.50 -18.34 42.65
CA LYS A 4 20.17 -19.12 41.58
C LYS A 4 19.28 -19.57 40.41
N ALA A 5 17.96 -19.38 40.48
CA ALA A 5 17.03 -19.83 39.43
C ALA A 5 16.81 -18.80 38.30
N GLY A 6 17.00 -17.50 38.57
CA GLY A 6 16.77 -16.42 37.60
C GLY A 6 17.90 -16.24 36.57
N GLU A 7 19.17 -16.39 36.99
CA GLU A 7 20.33 -16.24 36.10
C GLU A 7 20.46 -17.40 35.10
N ASN A 8 20.13 -18.63 35.50
CA ASN A 8 20.19 -19.80 34.61
C ASN A 8 19.17 -19.74 33.46
N SER A 9 17.99 -19.14 33.69
CA SER A 9 16.95 -18.94 32.66
C SER A 9 17.38 -17.94 31.60
N SER A 10 17.91 -16.79 32.02
CA SER A 10 18.45 -15.75 31.14
C SER A 10 19.64 -16.25 30.31
N PHE A 11 20.58 -16.96 30.95
CA PHE A 11 21.75 -17.53 30.29
C PHE A 11 21.39 -18.64 29.29
N GLN A 12 20.41 -19.50 29.60
CA GLN A 12 19.91 -20.49 28.66
C GLN A 12 19.15 -19.85 27.48
N GLY A 13 18.41 -18.75 27.71
CA GLY A 13 17.80 -17.94 26.66
C GLY A 13 18.84 -17.34 25.70
N PHE A 14 19.92 -16.76 26.25
CA PHE A 14 21.04 -16.23 25.46
C PHE A 14 21.78 -17.31 24.67
N ILE A 15 22.03 -18.48 25.25
CA ILE A 15 22.67 -19.61 24.54
C ILE A 15 21.76 -20.14 23.42
N ARG A 16 20.44 -20.19 23.63
CA ARG A 16 19.47 -20.60 22.60
C ARG A 16 19.45 -19.61 21.43
N ILE A 17 19.43 -18.31 21.71
CA ILE A 17 19.53 -17.23 20.70
C ILE A 17 20.87 -17.32 19.94
N ALA A 18 22.00 -17.49 20.65
CA ALA A 18 23.33 -17.64 20.07
C ALA A 18 23.48 -18.89 19.18
N LYS A 19 22.84 -20.01 19.54
CA LYS A 19 22.83 -21.24 18.72
C LYS A 19 21.91 -21.13 17.49
N THR A 20 20.86 -20.31 17.54
CA THR A 20 19.98 -20.09 16.38
C THR A 20 20.54 -19.09 15.37
N LEU A 21 21.43 -18.17 15.78
CA LEU A 21 22.00 -17.12 14.92
C LEU A 21 22.65 -17.63 13.61
N PRO A 22 23.47 -18.70 13.60
CA PRO A 22 24.05 -19.25 12.37
C PRO A 22 23.01 -19.88 11.44
N GLN A 23 22.02 -20.59 12.00
CA GLN A 23 20.92 -21.19 11.22
C GLN A 23 20.02 -20.11 10.62
N THR A 24 19.68 -19.07 11.39
CA THR A 24 18.92 -17.91 10.90
C THR A 24 19.67 -17.15 9.81
N ALA A 25 20.99 -17.02 9.92
CA ALA A 25 21.82 -16.41 8.87
C ALA A 25 21.86 -17.26 7.59
N ALA A 26 22.01 -18.58 7.71
CA ALA A 26 21.99 -19.50 6.57
C ALA A 26 20.63 -19.51 5.85
N GLU A 27 19.53 -19.57 6.60
CA GLU A 27 18.16 -19.47 6.07
C GLU A 27 17.90 -18.11 5.40
N ALA A 28 18.43 -17.01 5.95
CA ALA A 28 18.33 -15.69 5.33
C ALA A 28 19.07 -15.62 3.98
N VAL A 29 20.23 -16.26 3.85
CA VAL A 29 20.99 -16.32 2.57
C VAL A 29 20.27 -17.21 1.55
N LYS A 30 19.77 -18.37 1.98
CA LYS A 30 18.97 -19.28 1.14
C LYS A 30 17.68 -18.61 0.64
N GLY A 31 16.99 -17.89 1.51
CA GLY A 31 15.79 -17.10 1.18
C GLY A 31 16.08 -16.00 0.15
N LYS A 32 17.20 -15.27 0.29
CA LYS A 32 17.61 -14.26 -0.72
C LYS A 32 17.88 -14.88 -2.08
N TYR A 33 18.53 -16.03 -2.12
CA TYR A 33 18.79 -16.75 -3.37
C TYR A 33 17.48 -17.25 -4.02
N ALA A 34 16.54 -17.77 -3.22
CA ALA A 34 15.22 -18.17 -3.69
C ALA A 34 14.42 -16.98 -4.26
N CYS A 35 14.36 -15.84 -3.54
CA CYS A 35 13.75 -14.61 -4.05
C CYS A 35 14.37 -14.15 -5.38
N TRP A 36 15.70 -14.21 -5.50
CA TRP A 36 16.39 -13.84 -6.73
C TRP A 36 15.97 -14.75 -7.90
N LYS A 37 16.00 -16.07 -7.72
CA LYS A 37 15.58 -17.04 -8.74
C LYS A 37 14.11 -16.86 -9.15
N ALA A 38 13.21 -16.75 -8.17
CA ALA A 38 11.80 -16.57 -8.42
C ALA A 38 11.51 -15.23 -9.12
N SER A 39 12.22 -14.16 -8.74
CA SER A 39 12.15 -12.88 -9.45
C SER A 39 12.59 -13.01 -10.91
N GLN A 40 13.65 -13.77 -11.23
CA GLN A 40 14.09 -13.97 -12.62
C GLN A 40 13.00 -14.57 -13.51
N LEU A 41 12.18 -15.48 -12.97
CA LEU A 41 11.08 -16.10 -13.70
C LEU A 41 9.93 -15.11 -13.95
N LEU A 42 9.62 -14.27 -12.96
CA LEU A 42 8.56 -13.27 -13.06
C LEU A 42 8.90 -12.09 -13.98
N ILE A 43 10.19 -11.77 -14.15
CA ILE A 43 10.66 -10.64 -14.98
C ILE A 43 11.00 -11.03 -16.43
N LYS A 44 10.86 -12.30 -16.79
CA LYS A 44 11.19 -12.84 -18.12
C LYS A 44 10.39 -12.14 -19.22
N ASP A 45 9.07 -12.06 -19.04
CA ASP A 45 8.15 -11.52 -20.04
C ASP A 45 7.83 -10.05 -19.75
N ARG A 46 8.54 -9.16 -20.44
CA ARG A 46 8.44 -7.71 -20.25
C ARG A 46 7.36 -7.10 -21.14
N ARG A 47 6.57 -6.20 -20.57
CA ARG A 47 5.62 -5.34 -21.29
C ARG A 47 6.20 -3.95 -21.48
N THR A 48 5.94 -3.33 -22.62
CA THR A 48 6.24 -1.90 -22.80
C THR A 48 5.35 -1.07 -21.88
N LEU A 49 5.93 -0.08 -21.21
CA LEU A 49 5.16 0.86 -20.39
C LEU A 49 4.49 1.96 -21.22
N GLY A 50 4.81 2.06 -22.52
CA GLY A 50 4.22 3.09 -23.39
C GLY A 50 4.74 4.52 -23.16
N TRP A 51 5.79 4.70 -22.34
CA TRP A 51 6.36 6.01 -22.03
C TRP A 51 6.89 6.75 -23.27
N LYS A 52 6.30 7.90 -23.60
CA LYS A 52 6.73 8.77 -24.69
C LYS A 52 7.58 9.93 -24.18
N GLU A 53 8.90 9.89 -24.41
CA GLU A 53 9.81 10.94 -23.91
C GLU A 53 9.51 12.33 -24.48
N THR A 54 9.07 12.43 -25.74
CA THR A 54 8.66 13.71 -26.34
C THR A 54 7.42 14.31 -25.66
N ALA A 55 6.48 13.47 -25.23
CA ALA A 55 5.33 13.92 -24.45
C ALA A 55 5.76 14.39 -23.06
N ALA A 56 6.67 13.68 -22.40
CA ALA A 56 7.21 14.07 -21.12
C ALA A 56 7.94 15.42 -21.20
N LEU A 57 8.80 15.62 -22.22
CA LEU A 57 9.47 16.89 -22.47
C LEU A 57 8.48 18.04 -22.70
N SER A 58 7.45 17.82 -23.52
CA SER A 58 6.40 18.83 -23.76
C SER A 58 5.65 19.22 -22.48
N ILE A 59 5.32 18.25 -21.62
CA ILE A 59 4.71 18.54 -20.31
C ILE A 59 5.67 19.33 -19.42
N ARG A 60 6.95 18.93 -19.34
CA ARG A 60 7.96 19.66 -18.56
C ARG A 60 8.02 21.12 -19.02
N GLU A 61 8.13 21.36 -20.33
CA GLU A 61 8.14 22.73 -20.88
C GLU A 61 6.86 23.53 -20.55
N GLN A 62 5.68 22.92 -20.67
CA GLN A 62 4.41 23.58 -20.36
C GLN A 62 4.33 23.97 -18.88
N LEU A 63 4.66 23.04 -17.98
CA LEU A 63 4.77 23.31 -16.54
C LEU A 63 5.81 24.39 -16.25
N HIS A 64 6.91 24.37 -17.00
CA HIS A 64 7.95 25.37 -16.86
C HIS A 64 7.40 26.78 -17.19
N ARG A 65 6.68 26.92 -18.31
CA ARG A 65 6.05 28.20 -18.69
C ARG A 65 5.02 28.66 -17.65
N MET A 66 4.17 27.75 -17.17
CA MET A 66 3.16 28.05 -16.15
C MET A 66 3.77 28.64 -14.86
N LEU A 67 4.90 28.10 -14.38
CA LEU A 67 5.59 28.66 -13.20
C LEU A 67 6.19 30.03 -13.48
N ASN A 68 6.82 30.23 -14.65
CA ASN A 68 7.37 31.52 -15.04
C ASN A 68 6.29 32.60 -15.12
N ASP A 69 5.15 32.29 -15.73
CA ASP A 69 4.05 33.24 -15.88
C ASP A 69 3.43 33.58 -14.51
N ARG A 70 3.28 32.59 -13.62
CA ARG A 70 2.83 32.82 -12.24
C ARG A 70 3.79 33.74 -11.47
N ASN A 71 5.11 33.55 -11.62
CA ASN A 71 6.11 34.40 -10.98
C ASN A 71 6.05 35.84 -11.53
N ARG A 72 5.95 36.00 -12.86
CA ARG A 72 5.81 37.32 -13.51
C ARG A 72 4.57 38.06 -13.04
N LEU A 73 3.42 37.39 -12.94
CA LEU A 73 2.16 37.97 -12.48
C LEU A 73 2.23 38.38 -11.00
N ARG A 74 2.90 37.58 -10.16
CA ARG A 74 3.14 37.93 -8.76
C ARG A 74 4.00 39.19 -8.62
N ASP A 75 5.00 39.34 -9.49
CA ASP A 75 5.93 40.47 -9.46
C ASP A 75 5.32 41.74 -10.13
N SER A 76 4.30 41.58 -10.97
CA SER A 76 3.66 42.66 -11.74
C SER A 76 2.38 43.20 -11.09
N ALA A 77 2.34 43.34 -9.76
CA ALA A 77 1.17 43.72 -8.95
C ALA A 77 0.45 45.01 -9.42
N PHE A 78 -0.38 44.91 -10.46
CA PHE A 78 -1.46 45.81 -10.84
C PHE A 78 -2.55 44.97 -11.52
N GLY A 79 -3.67 44.84 -10.82
CA GLY A 79 -4.74 43.90 -11.11
C GLY A 79 -5.40 44.09 -12.47
N LYS A 80 -5.53 42.99 -13.21
CA LYS A 80 -6.78 42.69 -13.88
C LYS A 80 -7.45 41.61 -13.04
N GLU A 81 -8.64 41.90 -12.52
CA GLU A 81 -9.57 40.85 -12.13
C GLU A 81 -9.80 39.97 -13.36
N GLU A 82 -9.14 38.81 -13.41
CA GLU A 82 -9.51 37.77 -14.35
C GLU A 82 -10.97 37.43 -14.04
N THR A 83 -11.86 37.80 -14.96
CA THR A 83 -13.25 37.35 -14.92
C THR A 83 -13.24 35.84 -14.83
N ALA A 84 -13.68 35.30 -13.69
CA ALA A 84 -13.75 33.87 -13.49
C ALA A 84 -14.50 33.25 -14.67
N PRO A 85 -14.01 32.13 -15.24
CA PRO A 85 -14.66 31.50 -16.38
C PRO A 85 -16.13 31.25 -16.04
N MET A 86 -17.04 31.73 -16.88
CA MET A 86 -18.47 31.51 -16.69
C MET A 86 -18.77 30.03 -16.87
N PHE A 87 -18.89 29.31 -15.77
CA PHE A 87 -19.36 27.93 -15.77
C PHE A 87 -20.81 27.87 -16.23
N THR A 88 -21.08 26.94 -17.15
CA THR A 88 -22.44 26.63 -17.59
C THR A 88 -23.24 25.97 -16.46
N SER A 89 -24.56 25.84 -16.62
CA SER A 89 -25.36 25.03 -15.69
C SER A 89 -24.91 23.58 -15.71
N GLU A 90 -24.60 23.04 -16.88
CA GLU A 90 -24.11 21.67 -17.06
C GLU A 90 -22.78 21.45 -16.31
N ASP A 91 -21.85 22.41 -16.36
CA ASP A 91 -20.59 22.34 -15.60
C ASP A 91 -20.86 22.23 -14.10
N ARG A 92 -21.81 23.01 -13.56
CA ARG A 92 -22.18 22.98 -12.15
C ARG A 92 -22.80 21.64 -11.76
N ASP A 93 -23.66 21.08 -12.60
CA ASP A 93 -24.31 19.79 -12.37
C ASP A 93 -23.28 18.64 -12.38
N ILE A 94 -22.33 18.66 -13.32
CA ILE A 94 -21.24 17.68 -13.38
C ILE A 94 -20.34 17.78 -12.12
N VAL A 95 -19.97 18.99 -11.71
CA VAL A 95 -19.14 19.19 -10.51
C VAL A 95 -19.86 18.70 -9.26
N GLN A 96 -21.16 19.00 -9.12
CA GLN A 96 -21.94 18.57 -7.96
C GLN A 96 -22.06 17.04 -7.91
N MET A 97 -22.40 16.40 -9.03
CA MET A 97 -22.48 14.95 -9.15
C MET A 97 -21.16 14.27 -8.77
N ILE A 98 -20.03 14.78 -9.27
CA ILE A 98 -18.70 14.22 -8.95
C ILE A 98 -18.40 14.42 -7.46
N ARG A 99 -18.70 15.58 -6.86
CA ARG A 99 -18.48 15.81 -5.42
C ARG A 99 -19.28 14.85 -4.55
N GLU A 100 -20.54 14.61 -4.89
CA GLU A 100 -21.39 13.63 -4.19
C GLU A 100 -20.84 12.21 -4.30
N ALA A 101 -20.46 11.78 -5.50
CA ALA A 101 -19.85 10.47 -5.73
C ALA A 101 -18.52 10.30 -4.98
N VAL A 102 -17.71 11.35 -4.89
CA VAL A 102 -16.47 11.36 -4.11
C VAL A 102 -16.78 11.19 -2.63
N LEU A 103 -17.73 11.96 -2.08
CA LEU A 103 -18.08 11.87 -0.66
C LEU A 103 -18.57 10.46 -0.28
N GLU A 104 -19.43 9.85 -1.09
CA GLU A 104 -19.92 8.49 -0.83
C GLU A 104 -18.79 7.45 -0.91
N ALA A 105 -17.95 7.53 -1.94
CA ALA A 105 -16.87 6.56 -2.12
C ALA A 105 -15.73 6.75 -1.10
N ASN A 106 -15.58 7.95 -0.52
CA ASN A 106 -14.51 8.28 0.41
C ASN A 106 -14.80 7.89 1.88
N ARG A 107 -15.95 7.29 2.17
CA ARG A 107 -16.39 6.95 3.53
C ARG A 107 -15.42 6.05 4.31
N SER A 108 -14.85 5.04 3.67
CA SER A 108 -13.90 4.13 4.30
C SER A 108 -12.81 3.68 3.32
N ASN A 109 -11.75 3.03 3.84
CA ASN A 109 -10.72 2.43 2.99
C ASN A 109 -11.32 1.40 2.03
N ILE A 110 -12.34 0.66 2.45
CA ILE A 110 -12.99 -0.37 1.62
C ILE A 110 -13.70 0.26 0.43
N THR A 111 -14.52 1.30 0.65
CA THR A 111 -15.27 1.95 -0.43
C THR A 111 -14.33 2.65 -1.42
N ARG A 112 -13.28 3.30 -0.93
CA ARG A 112 -12.25 3.94 -1.78
C ARG A 112 -11.51 2.94 -2.64
N THR A 113 -11.06 1.85 -2.02
CA THR A 113 -10.32 0.78 -2.68
C THR A 113 -11.16 0.15 -3.78
N LYS A 114 -12.45 -0.09 -3.53
CA LYS A 114 -13.38 -0.59 -4.53
C LYS A 114 -13.55 0.40 -5.69
N ALA A 115 -13.75 1.68 -5.40
CA ALA A 115 -13.98 2.71 -6.40
C ALA A 115 -12.82 2.82 -7.41
N TYR A 116 -11.57 2.71 -6.95
CA TYR A 116 -10.41 2.61 -7.84
C TYR A 116 -10.46 1.37 -8.75
N TYR A 117 -10.87 0.22 -8.23
CA TYR A 117 -10.97 -0.98 -9.05
C TYR A 117 -12.06 -0.84 -10.11
N ASP A 118 -13.22 -0.28 -9.74
CA ASP A 118 -14.34 -0.04 -10.65
C ASP A 118 -13.93 0.91 -11.80
N CYS A 119 -13.20 2.00 -11.49
CA CYS A 119 -12.62 2.90 -12.50
C CYS A 119 -11.74 2.14 -13.49
N TYR A 120 -10.82 1.31 -12.99
CA TYR A 120 -9.91 0.56 -13.85
C TYR A 120 -10.63 -0.50 -14.70
N ARG A 121 -11.61 -1.21 -14.14
CA ARG A 121 -12.41 -2.18 -14.89
C ARG A 121 -13.18 -1.53 -16.04
N ALA A 122 -13.72 -0.34 -15.81
CA ALA A 122 -14.44 0.42 -16.83
C ALA A 122 -13.50 1.08 -17.86
N PHE A 123 -12.32 1.52 -17.44
CA PHE A 123 -11.33 2.22 -18.29
C PHE A 123 -9.91 1.70 -18.01
N PRO A 124 -9.51 0.56 -18.62
CA PRO A 124 -8.23 -0.09 -18.36
C PRO A 124 -6.98 0.74 -18.69
N GLU A 125 -7.12 1.82 -19.45
CA GLU A 125 -6.06 2.80 -19.69
C GLU A 125 -5.72 3.65 -18.45
N LEU A 126 -6.59 3.71 -17.44
CA LEU A 126 -6.35 4.38 -16.15
C LEU A 126 -5.48 3.52 -15.23
N HIS A 127 -4.25 3.20 -15.67
CA HIS A 127 -3.35 2.32 -14.93
C HIS A 127 -3.13 2.73 -13.46
N TRP A 128 -3.04 4.04 -13.18
CA TRP A 128 -2.88 4.54 -11.82
C TRP A 128 -4.02 4.11 -10.91
N SER A 129 -5.25 4.01 -11.43
CA SER A 129 -6.40 3.57 -10.66
C SER A 129 -6.23 2.14 -10.15
N PHE A 130 -5.72 1.21 -10.98
CA PHE A 130 -5.43 -0.14 -10.52
C PHE A 130 -4.27 -0.20 -9.53
N LEU A 131 -3.23 0.63 -9.75
CA LEU A 131 -2.13 0.74 -8.78
C LEU A 131 -2.65 1.24 -7.43
N ALA A 132 -3.47 2.28 -7.43
CA ALA A 132 -4.08 2.85 -6.24
C ALA A 132 -4.99 1.85 -5.52
N HIS A 133 -5.76 1.04 -6.27
CA HIS A 133 -6.51 -0.10 -5.70
C HIS A 133 -5.59 -1.03 -4.92
N MET A 134 -4.52 -1.52 -5.54
CA MET A 134 -3.62 -2.49 -4.91
C MET A 134 -2.82 -1.91 -3.74
N VAL A 135 -2.39 -0.64 -3.83
CA VAL A 135 -1.71 0.06 -2.72
C VAL A 135 -2.68 0.35 -1.58
N SER A 136 -3.92 0.74 -1.86
CA SER A 136 -4.91 1.04 -0.81
C SER A 136 -5.36 -0.22 -0.06
N ARG A 137 -5.39 -1.40 -0.73
CA ARG A 137 -5.53 -2.69 -0.04
C ARG A 137 -4.41 -2.94 0.98
N ASN A 138 -3.17 -2.54 0.66
CA ASN A 138 -2.05 -2.65 1.59
C ASN A 138 -2.22 -1.76 2.82
N ALA A 139 -2.75 -0.55 2.62
CA ALA A 139 -3.10 0.33 3.71
C ALA A 139 -4.22 -0.26 4.58
N GLY A 140 -5.22 -0.92 3.98
CA GLY A 140 -6.32 -1.56 4.70
C GLY A 140 -5.83 -2.60 5.71
N TRP A 141 -4.99 -3.56 5.29
CA TRP A 141 -4.44 -4.54 6.23
C TRP A 141 -3.42 -3.94 7.21
N SER A 142 -2.70 -2.89 6.81
CA SER A 142 -1.82 -2.17 7.74
C SER A 142 -2.63 -1.51 8.87
N MET A 143 -3.84 -1.02 8.59
CA MET A 143 -4.74 -0.45 9.60
C MET A 143 -5.28 -1.54 10.55
N THR A 144 -5.73 -2.68 10.04
CA THR A 144 -6.30 -3.75 10.89
C THR A 144 -5.24 -4.44 11.75
N ASP A 145 -4.02 -4.58 11.24
CA ASP A 145 -2.90 -5.15 11.98
C ASP A 145 -2.55 -4.39 13.25
N LEU A 146 -2.83 -3.07 13.33
CA LEU A 146 -2.71 -2.30 14.57
C LEU A 146 -3.50 -2.95 15.72
N LYS A 147 -4.61 -3.61 15.42
CA LYS A 147 -5.46 -4.33 16.38
C LYS A 147 -5.35 -5.87 16.21
N GLY A 148 -4.42 -6.34 15.38
CA GLY A 148 -4.09 -7.77 15.21
C GLY A 148 -3.12 -8.27 16.28
N GLY A 149 -3.06 -9.59 16.46
CA GLY A 149 -2.40 -10.22 17.62
C GLY A 149 -0.93 -9.85 17.80
N LEU A 150 -0.17 -9.80 16.70
CA LEU A 150 1.28 -9.53 16.73
C LEU A 150 1.64 -8.09 17.15
N LEU A 151 0.81 -7.11 16.83
CA LEU A 151 1.14 -5.70 17.04
C LEU A 151 0.35 -5.09 18.19
N SER A 152 -0.85 -5.58 18.49
CA SER A 152 -1.69 -5.05 19.57
C SER A 152 -1.03 -5.05 20.94
N ASP A 153 -0.11 -6.00 21.15
CA ASP A 153 0.51 -6.24 22.45
C ASP A 153 1.87 -5.58 22.62
N THR A 154 2.45 -5.07 21.52
CA THR A 154 3.79 -4.44 21.52
C THR A 154 3.74 -2.91 21.52
N VAL A 155 2.55 -2.32 21.30
CA VAL A 155 2.42 -0.87 21.17
C VAL A 155 1.20 -0.34 21.91
N THR A 156 1.34 0.86 22.50
CA THR A 156 0.28 1.48 23.31
C THR A 156 -0.96 1.81 22.49
N ASP A 157 -2.11 1.81 23.14
CA ASP A 157 -3.40 2.16 22.53
C ASP A 157 -3.34 3.53 21.83
N SER A 158 -2.80 4.54 22.52
CA SER A 158 -2.64 5.90 21.97
C SER A 158 -1.84 5.92 20.67
N PHE A 159 -0.72 5.18 20.61
CA PHE A 159 0.11 5.13 19.42
C PHE A 159 -0.60 4.41 18.27
N ARG A 160 -1.39 3.37 18.57
CA ARG A 160 -2.19 2.67 17.55
C ARG A 160 -3.26 3.57 16.95
N GLU A 161 -3.95 4.35 17.78
CA GLU A 161 -4.92 5.35 17.32
C GLU A 161 -4.25 6.42 16.44
N ASP A 162 -3.09 6.93 16.85
CA ASP A 162 -2.34 7.91 16.06
C ASP A 162 -1.90 7.34 14.70
N MET A 163 -1.38 6.11 14.69
CA MET A 163 -1.01 5.39 13.48
C MET A 163 -2.20 5.19 12.54
N TYR A 164 -3.34 4.75 13.08
CA TYR A 164 -4.57 4.59 12.32
C TYR A 164 -5.01 5.92 11.71
N GLN A 165 -5.05 7.00 12.49
CA GLN A 165 -5.42 8.33 12.01
C GLN A 165 -4.48 8.81 10.89
N MET A 166 -3.16 8.60 11.01
CA MET A 166 -2.22 8.97 9.96
C MET A 166 -2.47 8.19 8.67
N LEU A 167 -2.66 6.87 8.76
CA LEU A 167 -2.94 6.01 7.61
C LEU A 167 -4.27 6.38 6.95
N GLU A 168 -5.34 6.50 7.73
CA GLU A 168 -6.68 6.79 7.24
C GLU A 168 -6.73 8.17 6.59
N ARG A 169 -6.19 9.20 7.26
CA ARG A 169 -6.10 10.55 6.72
C ARG A 169 -5.31 10.60 5.42
N SER A 170 -4.17 9.89 5.35
CA SER A 170 -3.36 9.85 4.11
C SER A 170 -4.18 9.28 2.96
N ASN A 171 -4.80 8.12 3.15
CA ASN A 171 -5.58 7.45 2.10
C ASN A 171 -6.78 8.29 1.66
N ALA A 172 -7.49 8.90 2.61
CA ALA A 172 -8.67 9.70 2.30
C ALA A 172 -8.30 11.00 1.56
N LEU A 173 -7.22 11.68 1.97
CA LEU A 173 -6.72 12.88 1.27
C LEU A 173 -6.25 12.59 -0.16
N ILE A 174 -5.56 11.47 -0.37
CA ILE A 174 -5.16 11.00 -1.71
C ILE A 174 -6.40 10.77 -2.58
N PHE A 175 -7.41 10.11 -2.02
CA PHE A 175 -8.65 9.82 -2.74
C PHE A 175 -9.44 11.08 -3.09
N LEU A 176 -9.54 12.03 -2.17
CA LEU A 176 -10.19 13.32 -2.37
C LEU A 176 -9.58 14.14 -3.50
N ASP A 177 -8.27 14.01 -3.73
CA ASP A 177 -7.60 14.68 -4.85
C ASP A 177 -7.70 13.87 -6.15
N ALA A 178 -7.39 12.57 -6.12
CA ALA A 178 -7.24 11.78 -7.34
C ALA A 178 -8.55 11.27 -7.92
N TYR A 179 -9.49 10.80 -7.10
CA TYR A 179 -10.75 10.22 -7.56
C TYR A 179 -11.63 11.17 -8.40
N PRO A 180 -11.84 12.46 -8.04
CA PRO A 180 -12.59 13.37 -8.90
C PRO A 180 -11.93 13.57 -10.27
N GLN A 181 -10.59 13.50 -10.37
CA GLN A 181 -9.89 13.56 -11.65
C GLN A 181 -10.20 12.35 -12.53
N LEU A 182 -10.26 11.15 -11.93
CA LEU A 182 -10.63 9.92 -12.63
C LEU A 182 -12.08 10.01 -13.13
N LEU A 183 -13.02 10.42 -12.27
CA LEU A 183 -14.42 10.59 -12.64
C LEU A 183 -14.57 11.63 -13.76
N LEU A 184 -13.87 12.76 -13.68
CA LEU A 184 -13.92 13.80 -14.71
C LEU A 184 -13.43 13.26 -16.07
N TYR A 185 -12.40 12.43 -16.09
CA TYR A 185 -11.97 11.73 -17.31
C TYR A 185 -13.05 10.77 -17.83
N MET A 186 -13.65 9.97 -16.96
CA MET A 186 -14.71 9.02 -17.35
C MET A 186 -15.93 9.74 -17.93
N HIS A 187 -16.33 10.87 -17.33
CA HIS A 187 -17.38 11.74 -17.86
C HIS A 187 -16.98 12.38 -19.18
N SER A 188 -15.74 12.88 -19.29
CA SER A 188 -15.21 13.41 -20.56
C SER A 188 -15.29 12.38 -21.68
N ARG A 189 -14.98 11.11 -21.38
CA ARG A 189 -15.08 9.99 -22.34
C ARG A 189 -16.52 9.71 -22.76
N LYS A 190 -17.48 9.77 -21.84
CA LYS A 190 -18.91 9.57 -22.12
C LYS A 190 -19.51 10.69 -22.97
N LEU A 191 -19.06 11.94 -22.74
CA LEU A 191 -19.51 13.12 -23.49
C LEU A 191 -18.68 13.40 -24.75
N GLU A 192 -17.64 12.60 -25.02
CA GLU A 192 -16.71 12.75 -26.14
C GLU A 192 -16.02 14.13 -26.23
N ARG A 193 -15.92 14.85 -25.10
CA ARG A 193 -15.26 16.16 -25.01
C ARG A 193 -14.47 16.29 -23.72
N SER A 194 -13.42 17.10 -23.76
CA SER A 194 -12.60 17.40 -22.58
C SER A 194 -13.37 18.24 -21.57
N LEU A 195 -13.36 17.82 -20.30
CA LEU A 195 -13.91 18.59 -19.17
C LEU A 195 -12.82 19.10 -18.21
N PHE A 196 -11.53 19.05 -18.59
CA PHE A 196 -10.42 19.37 -17.67
C PHE A 196 -10.33 20.84 -17.26
N HIS A 197 -11.13 21.73 -17.86
CA HIS A 197 -11.34 23.08 -17.34
C HIS A 197 -12.01 23.09 -15.96
N LEU A 198 -12.68 21.99 -15.56
CA LEU A 198 -13.31 21.82 -14.25
C LEU A 198 -12.35 21.29 -13.16
N LEU A 199 -11.11 20.92 -13.49
CA LEU A 199 -10.14 20.46 -12.49
C LEU A 199 -9.97 21.40 -11.27
N PRO A 200 -9.94 22.74 -11.44
CA PRO A 200 -9.85 23.67 -10.31
C PRO A 200 -11.02 23.58 -9.32
N GLU A 201 -12.22 23.20 -9.77
CA GLU A 201 -13.39 23.03 -8.89
C GLU A 201 -13.22 21.88 -7.90
N PHE A 202 -12.33 20.94 -8.19
CA PHE A 202 -11.94 19.85 -7.29
C PHE A 202 -10.66 20.16 -6.51
N ARG A 203 -10.14 21.39 -6.60
CA ARG A 203 -8.89 21.85 -5.95
C ARG A 203 -7.65 21.04 -6.36
N VAL A 204 -7.72 20.41 -7.52
CA VAL A 204 -6.61 19.67 -8.11
C VAL A 204 -5.50 20.65 -8.46
N SER A 205 -4.26 20.29 -8.15
CA SER A 205 -3.11 21.12 -8.47
C SER A 205 -3.05 21.44 -9.97
N SER A 206 -2.70 22.69 -10.30
CA SER A 206 -2.46 23.11 -11.68
C SER A 206 -1.39 22.25 -12.39
N PHE A 207 -0.53 21.57 -11.63
CA PHE A 207 0.42 20.57 -12.11
C PHE A 207 -0.23 19.46 -12.95
N MET A 208 -1.44 19.02 -12.59
CA MET A 208 -2.07 17.86 -13.23
C MET A 208 -2.73 18.16 -14.58
N ARG A 209 -3.03 19.44 -14.88
CA ARG A 209 -3.76 19.82 -16.10
C ARG A 209 -3.02 19.39 -17.38
N PRO A 210 -1.71 19.68 -17.57
CA PRO A 210 -0.95 19.19 -18.73
C PRO A 210 -1.00 17.67 -18.93
N PHE A 211 -0.99 16.89 -17.83
CA PHE A 211 -1.04 15.43 -17.89
C PHE A 211 -2.38 14.94 -18.41
N TRP A 212 -3.49 15.51 -17.92
CA TRP A 212 -4.82 15.14 -18.37
C TRP A 212 -5.10 15.56 -19.82
N GLU A 213 -4.71 16.77 -20.21
CA GLU A 213 -4.82 17.25 -21.60
C GLU A 213 -4.02 16.35 -22.55
N ARG A 214 -2.80 15.96 -22.16
CA ARG A 214 -1.99 15.04 -22.96
C ARG A 214 -2.58 13.63 -23.01
N PHE A 215 -3.07 13.13 -21.88
CA PHE A 215 -3.71 11.83 -21.80
C PHE A 215 -4.97 11.78 -22.67
N TRP A 216 -5.77 12.84 -22.69
CA TRP A 216 -6.95 13.00 -23.56
C TRP A 216 -6.65 12.98 -25.06
N ILE A 217 -5.40 13.08 -25.48
CA ILE A 217 -5.01 12.94 -26.89
C ILE A 217 -4.37 11.57 -27.09
N GLY A 218 -3.34 11.26 -26.31
CA GLY A 218 -2.43 10.15 -26.59
C GLY A 218 -2.67 8.85 -25.83
N ARG A 219 -3.55 8.85 -24.80
CA ARG A 219 -3.84 7.71 -23.91
C ARG A 219 -2.54 7.10 -23.34
N ASP A 220 -1.55 7.95 -23.04
CA ASP A 220 -0.27 7.52 -22.45
C ASP A 220 -0.45 7.28 -20.95
N SER A 221 -0.81 6.04 -20.60
CA SER A 221 -1.09 5.64 -19.22
C SER A 221 0.11 5.77 -18.29
N ALA A 222 1.34 5.58 -18.78
CA ALA A 222 2.53 5.72 -17.96
C ALA A 222 2.79 7.17 -17.59
N LEU A 223 2.65 8.08 -18.54
CA LEU A 223 2.88 9.49 -18.27
C LEU A 223 1.83 10.05 -17.29
N LEU A 224 0.56 9.71 -17.48
CA LEU A 224 -0.50 10.08 -16.54
C LEU A 224 -0.26 9.48 -15.15
N ALA A 225 0.08 8.18 -15.06
CA ALA A 225 0.33 7.54 -13.77
C ALA A 225 1.50 8.16 -13.02
N VAL A 226 2.58 8.53 -13.72
CA VAL A 226 3.70 9.27 -13.11
C VAL A 226 3.25 10.64 -12.62
N GLY A 227 2.45 11.36 -13.39
CA GLY A 227 1.87 12.65 -12.97
C GLY A 227 1.06 12.51 -11.67
N LEU A 228 0.13 11.56 -11.64
CA LEU A 228 -0.69 11.27 -10.45
C LEU A 228 0.15 10.86 -9.24
N ILE A 229 1.18 10.02 -9.41
CA ILE A 229 2.12 9.65 -8.32
C ILE A 229 2.84 10.88 -7.77
N ILE A 230 3.39 11.74 -8.64
CA ILE A 230 4.09 12.95 -8.19
C ILE A 230 3.13 13.88 -7.45
N ASN A 231 1.94 14.07 -8.01
CA ASN A 231 0.90 14.93 -7.43
C ASN A 231 0.45 14.43 -6.07
N GLU A 232 0.12 13.14 -5.95
CA GLU A 232 -0.25 12.49 -4.69
C GLU A 232 0.81 12.70 -3.60
N GLN A 233 2.07 12.40 -3.93
CA GLN A 233 3.16 12.44 -2.95
C GLN A 233 3.47 13.87 -2.47
N ASN A 234 3.32 14.88 -3.34
CA ASN A 234 3.41 16.29 -2.94
C ASN A 234 2.16 16.76 -2.18
N TYR A 235 0.97 16.27 -2.55
CA TYR A 235 -0.28 16.63 -1.92
C TYR A 235 -0.30 16.25 -0.43
N ILE A 236 0.17 15.05 -0.10
CA ILE A 236 0.27 14.56 1.29
C ILE A 236 1.46 15.12 2.06
N GLU A 237 2.53 15.57 1.38
CA GLU A 237 3.76 16.04 2.04
C GLU A 237 3.47 17.15 3.05
N GLY A 238 2.84 18.24 2.61
CA GLY A 238 2.51 19.35 3.52
C GLY A 238 1.31 19.09 4.43
N ARG A 239 0.40 18.17 4.06
CA ARG A 239 -0.87 17.94 4.76
C ARG A 239 -0.80 16.88 5.87
N VAL A 240 0.08 15.90 5.69
CA VAL A 240 0.24 14.77 6.60
C VAL A 240 1.68 14.64 7.05
N ILE A 241 2.63 14.55 6.12
CA ILE A 241 4.02 14.22 6.48
C ILE A 241 4.65 15.33 7.31
N GLN A 242 4.45 16.59 6.94
CA GLN A 242 4.99 17.76 7.66
C GLN A 242 4.07 18.25 8.77
N ASN A 243 2.92 17.60 8.98
CA ASN A 243 2.00 17.98 10.05
C ASN A 243 2.70 17.76 11.42
N SER A 244 2.70 18.80 12.27
CA SER A 244 3.40 18.79 13.55
C SER A 244 2.93 17.69 14.49
N TYR A 245 1.63 17.33 14.44
CA TYR A 245 1.06 16.25 15.22
C TYR A 245 1.69 14.90 14.85
N PHE A 246 1.63 14.52 13.56
CA PHE A 246 2.17 13.24 13.09
C PHE A 246 3.69 13.17 13.17
N GLN A 247 4.38 14.31 12.95
CA GLN A 247 5.82 14.39 13.17
C GLN A 247 6.19 14.03 14.61
N LYS A 248 5.55 14.67 15.58
CA LYS A 248 5.85 14.48 17.01
C LYS A 248 5.44 13.09 17.51
N ASN A 249 4.23 12.65 17.19
CA ASN A 249 3.64 11.47 17.81
C ASN A 249 4.01 10.16 17.09
N ILE A 250 4.32 10.23 15.79
CA ILE A 250 4.56 9.04 14.96
C ILE A 250 5.96 9.05 14.34
N LEU A 251 6.23 9.97 13.41
CA LEU A 251 7.42 9.88 12.54
C LEU A 251 8.73 10.03 13.30
N GLN A 252 8.73 10.77 14.41
CA GLN A 252 9.89 10.92 15.29
C GLN A 252 9.99 9.84 16.36
N ASN A 253 8.94 9.07 16.59
CA ASN A 253 8.86 8.06 17.64
C ASN A 253 9.93 6.97 17.41
N PRO A 254 10.76 6.65 18.42
CA PRO A 254 11.76 5.60 18.32
C PRO A 254 11.17 4.24 17.93
N VAL A 255 9.98 3.93 18.44
CA VAL A 255 9.22 2.73 18.08
C VAL A 255 8.98 2.75 16.58
N PHE A 256 8.40 3.80 15.99
CA PHE A 256 8.23 3.91 14.54
C PHE A 256 9.55 3.83 13.75
N LYS A 257 10.63 4.46 14.23
CA LYS A 257 11.94 4.44 13.53
C LYS A 257 12.62 3.07 13.58
N LEU A 258 12.58 2.39 14.71
CA LEU A 258 13.03 1.00 14.87
C LEU A 258 12.10 0.04 14.12
N ASN A 259 10.80 0.38 14.08
CA ASN A 259 9.71 -0.42 13.55
C ASN A 259 9.38 -0.18 12.08
N SER A 260 10.05 0.77 11.43
CA SER A 260 10.15 0.81 9.96
C SER A 260 10.72 -0.50 9.38
N ARG A 261 11.24 -1.40 10.23
CA ARG A 261 11.63 -2.78 9.91
C ARG A 261 10.59 -3.86 10.26
N PHE A 262 9.42 -3.50 10.82
CA PHE A 262 8.26 -4.37 11.09
C PHE A 262 7.17 -4.17 10.03
N GLN A 263 7.47 -4.51 8.78
CA GLN A 263 6.50 -4.79 7.69
C GLN A 263 5.63 -3.65 7.16
N MET A 264 5.43 -2.53 7.87
CA MET A 264 4.57 -1.42 7.39
C MET A 264 5.16 -0.63 6.23
N ASN A 265 6.42 -0.88 5.90
CA ASN A 265 7.10 -0.26 4.76
C ASN A 265 7.12 -1.15 3.51
N GLN A 266 6.47 -2.32 3.57
CA GLN A 266 6.35 -3.24 2.44
C GLN A 266 5.02 -2.98 1.74
N VAL A 267 5.08 -2.83 0.42
CA VAL A 267 3.89 -2.88 -0.42
C VAL A 267 3.98 -4.13 -1.27
N ILE A 268 3.03 -5.04 -1.05
CA ILE A 268 3.01 -6.36 -1.68
C ILE A 268 1.71 -6.58 -2.47
N PHE A 269 1.79 -7.32 -3.56
CA PHE A 269 0.68 -7.69 -4.43
C PHE A 269 0.68 -9.23 -4.57
N PRO A 270 -0.32 -9.93 -4.00
CA PRO A 270 -0.51 -11.35 -4.22
C PRO A 270 -0.82 -11.63 -5.69
N MET A 271 -0.42 -12.81 -6.16
CA MET A 271 -0.68 -13.28 -7.51
C MET A 271 -1.45 -14.61 -7.46
N LEU A 272 -2.54 -14.70 -8.23
CA LEU A 272 -3.23 -15.96 -8.47
C LEU A 272 -2.84 -16.55 -9.83
N VAL A 273 -2.90 -17.87 -9.95
CA VAL A 273 -2.74 -18.62 -11.20
C VAL A 273 -4.09 -18.67 -11.92
N GLU A 274 -4.13 -18.36 -13.21
CA GLU A 274 -5.33 -18.56 -14.03
C GLU A 274 -5.61 -20.05 -14.20
N SER A 275 -6.83 -20.47 -13.84
CA SER A 275 -7.30 -21.86 -13.84
C SER A 275 -7.42 -22.52 -15.24
N GLY A 276 -6.98 -21.86 -16.33
CA GLY A 276 -7.21 -22.30 -17.72
C GLY A 276 -5.97 -22.65 -18.55
N LYS A 277 -4.76 -22.63 -17.97
CA LYS A 277 -3.52 -23.05 -18.67
C LYS A 277 -3.02 -24.44 -18.28
N ALA A 278 -3.76 -25.16 -17.44
CA ALA A 278 -3.39 -26.50 -17.02
C ALA A 278 -3.73 -27.59 -18.05
N GLU A 279 -4.64 -27.33 -19.00
CA GLU A 279 -5.21 -28.37 -19.87
C GLU A 279 -4.74 -28.32 -21.35
N GLU A 280 -4.12 -27.24 -21.83
CA GLU A 280 -3.69 -27.13 -23.25
C GLU A 280 -2.21 -27.47 -23.52
N SER A 281 -1.46 -27.97 -22.54
CA SER A 281 -0.05 -28.36 -22.72
C SER A 281 0.20 -29.87 -22.54
N GLU A 282 -0.51 -30.73 -23.25
CA GLU A 282 -0.17 -32.17 -23.29
C GLU A 282 1.05 -32.50 -24.18
N ASN A 283 1.71 -31.52 -24.82
CA ASN A 283 2.94 -31.77 -25.59
C ASN A 283 4.10 -30.78 -25.33
N ILE A 284 4.03 -30.02 -24.23
CA ILE A 284 5.16 -29.27 -23.70
C ILE A 284 5.20 -29.59 -22.21
N ALA A 285 6.32 -30.13 -21.72
CA ALA A 285 6.48 -30.50 -20.32
C ALA A 285 5.89 -29.39 -19.42
N PRO A 286 4.93 -29.71 -18.53
CA PRO A 286 4.24 -28.72 -17.74
C PRO A 286 5.27 -27.90 -16.97
N ILE A 287 5.16 -26.57 -17.05
CA ILE A 287 5.86 -25.69 -16.12
C ILE A 287 5.32 -26.06 -14.75
N ALA A 288 6.10 -26.86 -14.02
CA ALA A 288 5.79 -27.21 -12.65
C ALA A 288 5.43 -25.92 -11.90
N PRO A 289 4.39 -25.92 -11.05
CA PRO A 289 4.27 -24.92 -10.01
C PRO A 289 5.66 -24.72 -9.43
N LEU A 290 6.11 -23.48 -9.30
CA LEU A 290 7.38 -23.17 -8.64
C LEU A 290 7.47 -24.09 -7.41
N PRO A 291 8.50 -24.94 -7.29
CA PRO A 291 8.62 -25.80 -6.14
C PRO A 291 8.85 -24.89 -4.94
N ILE A 292 7.76 -24.55 -4.27
CA ILE A 292 7.78 -24.32 -2.83
C ILE A 292 8.17 -25.70 -2.29
N PRO A 293 9.26 -25.85 -1.52
CA PRO A 293 9.61 -27.13 -0.95
C PRO A 293 8.54 -27.53 0.09
N GLY A 294 7.46 -28.16 -0.36
CA GLY A 294 6.50 -28.84 0.50
C GLY A 294 6.92 -30.29 0.74
N PRO A 295 6.54 -30.91 1.87
CA PRO A 295 6.61 -32.35 2.00
C PRO A 295 5.59 -33.01 1.06
N SER A 296 5.89 -34.25 0.67
CA SER A 296 5.11 -35.16 -0.17
C SER A 296 3.61 -35.08 0.06
N THR A 297 2.88 -34.88 -1.04
CA THR A 297 1.42 -34.92 -1.15
C THR A 297 0.88 -36.33 -0.93
N GLU A 298 0.76 -36.75 0.33
CA GLU A 298 -0.11 -37.84 0.73
C GLU A 298 -0.87 -37.36 1.97
N ASN A 299 -2.18 -37.11 1.82
CA ASN A 299 -3.14 -36.58 2.81
C ASN A 299 -3.25 -35.05 2.90
N ALA A 300 -3.86 -34.42 1.89
CA ALA A 300 -4.41 -33.07 2.01
C ALA A 300 -5.95 -33.15 2.14
N ASP A 301 -6.52 -32.43 3.10
CA ASP A 301 -7.96 -32.37 3.34
C ASP A 301 -8.70 -31.67 2.17
N PRO A 302 -9.98 -31.98 1.90
CA PRO A 302 -10.73 -31.39 0.77
C PRO A 302 -10.84 -29.85 0.81
N GLU A 303 -10.82 -29.24 2.00
CA GLU A 303 -10.76 -27.77 2.17
C GLU A 303 -9.38 -27.17 1.83
N GLU A 304 -8.31 -27.98 1.79
CA GLU A 304 -6.95 -27.52 1.44
C GLU A 304 -6.74 -27.38 -0.07
N ALA A 305 -7.59 -28.02 -0.89
CA ALA A 305 -7.49 -28.02 -2.35
C ALA A 305 -7.92 -26.68 -2.99
N GLU A 306 -8.76 -25.89 -2.34
CA GLU A 306 -9.38 -24.69 -2.94
C GLU A 306 -8.42 -23.47 -3.04
N PHE A 307 -7.35 -23.45 -2.24
CA PHE A 307 -6.34 -22.37 -2.22
C PHE A 307 -5.02 -22.73 -2.93
N THR A 308 -5.04 -23.75 -3.78
CA THR A 308 -3.92 -24.20 -4.63
C THR A 308 -3.52 -23.20 -5.73
N GLY A 309 -4.20 -22.05 -5.82
CA GLY A 309 -4.01 -21.04 -6.87
C GLY A 309 -3.05 -19.88 -6.57
N CYS A 310 -2.43 -19.75 -5.39
CA CYS A 310 -1.56 -18.60 -5.10
C CYS A 310 -0.13 -18.82 -5.62
N ARG A 311 0.31 -18.02 -6.61
CA ARG A 311 1.65 -18.10 -7.24
C ARG A 311 2.75 -17.39 -6.43
N GLY A 312 2.41 -16.81 -5.28
CA GLY A 312 3.29 -16.02 -4.43
C GLY A 312 2.92 -14.53 -4.42
N MET A 313 3.77 -13.72 -3.77
CA MET A 313 3.60 -12.28 -3.66
C MET A 313 4.77 -11.55 -4.29
N VAL A 314 4.48 -10.49 -5.04
CA VAL A 314 5.48 -9.53 -5.49
C VAL A 314 5.38 -8.23 -4.71
N GLY A 315 6.40 -7.40 -4.68
CA GLY A 315 6.35 -6.16 -3.93
C GLY A 315 7.69 -5.46 -3.85
N LEU A 316 7.68 -4.36 -3.11
CA LEU A 316 8.88 -3.58 -2.82
C LEU A 316 8.86 -3.10 -1.37
N VAL A 317 10.04 -2.73 -0.88
CA VAL A 317 10.24 -2.18 0.47
C VAL A 317 10.69 -0.73 0.35
N LEU A 318 10.03 0.16 1.08
CA LEU A 318 10.40 1.57 1.20
C LEU A 318 11.31 1.75 2.42
N GLU A 319 12.46 2.39 2.30
CA GLU A 319 13.39 2.49 3.44
C GLU A 319 13.03 3.66 4.36
N ARG A 320 12.74 4.83 3.79
CA ARG A 320 12.49 6.07 4.52
C ARG A 320 11.24 6.77 3.99
N PHE A 321 10.14 6.50 4.66
CA PHE A 321 8.84 7.12 4.35
C PHE A 321 8.86 8.66 4.46
N SER A 322 9.70 9.26 5.29
CA SER A 322 9.75 10.72 5.42
C SER A 322 10.36 11.46 4.22
N LYS A 323 11.02 10.77 3.27
CA LYS A 323 11.67 11.41 2.12
C LYS A 323 10.76 11.42 0.88
N LEU A 324 10.38 12.61 0.41
CA LEU A 324 9.49 12.81 -0.73
C LEU A 324 10.00 12.13 -2.01
N GLU A 325 11.27 12.34 -2.36
CA GLU A 325 11.87 11.79 -3.59
C GLU A 325 11.89 10.26 -3.57
N GLU A 326 12.12 9.69 -2.38
CA GLU A 326 12.12 8.24 -2.19
C GLU A 326 10.72 7.67 -2.37
N ARG A 327 9.69 8.31 -1.82
CA ARG A 327 8.29 7.90 -2.03
C ARG A 327 7.85 8.02 -3.49
N ILE A 328 8.23 9.09 -4.17
CA ILE A 328 7.95 9.28 -5.61
C ILE A 328 8.64 8.17 -6.43
N ALA A 329 9.92 7.88 -6.15
CA ALA A 329 10.64 6.81 -6.83
C ALA A 329 10.04 5.43 -6.56
N PHE A 330 9.60 5.19 -5.32
CA PHE A 330 8.93 3.96 -4.90
C PHE A 330 7.60 3.76 -5.63
N GLY A 331 6.74 4.78 -5.71
CA GLY A 331 5.48 4.72 -6.45
C GLY A 331 5.70 4.41 -7.94
N LYS A 332 6.71 5.02 -8.57
CA LYS A 332 7.09 4.71 -9.96
C LYS A 332 7.60 3.29 -10.11
N ALA A 333 8.37 2.77 -9.15
CA ALA A 333 8.88 1.41 -9.19
C ALA A 333 7.74 0.38 -9.04
N LEU A 334 6.78 0.62 -8.15
CA LEU A 334 5.56 -0.19 -8.03
C LEU A 334 4.75 -0.18 -9.33
N TYR A 335 4.55 1.00 -9.95
CA TYR A 335 3.92 1.13 -11.26
C TYR A 335 4.64 0.28 -12.33
N ALA A 336 5.96 0.42 -12.43
CA ALA A 336 6.76 -0.28 -13.41
C ALA A 336 6.82 -1.80 -13.15
N MET A 337 6.73 -2.24 -11.90
CA MET A 337 6.59 -3.65 -11.54
C MET A 337 5.24 -4.20 -12.00
N LEU A 338 4.15 -3.53 -11.62
CA LEU A 338 2.78 -3.97 -11.87
C LEU A 338 2.45 -4.01 -13.37
N PHE A 339 2.80 -2.95 -14.11
CA PHE A 339 2.47 -2.83 -15.54
C PHE A 339 3.60 -3.25 -16.48
N GLY A 340 4.83 -3.41 -15.97
CA GLY A 340 6.01 -3.70 -16.80
C GLY A 340 6.32 -5.18 -17.02
N TYR A 341 5.65 -6.09 -16.30
CA TYR A 341 5.81 -7.54 -16.42
C TYR A 341 4.46 -8.22 -16.67
N LYS A 342 4.41 -9.14 -17.65
CA LYS A 342 3.16 -9.77 -18.11
C LYS A 342 2.55 -10.66 -17.05
N GLU A 343 3.34 -11.57 -16.50
CA GLU A 343 2.91 -12.52 -15.48
C GLU A 343 2.48 -11.83 -14.19
N VAL A 344 3.17 -10.75 -13.81
CA VAL A 344 2.81 -9.93 -12.65
C VAL A 344 1.44 -9.28 -12.86
N LEU A 345 1.22 -8.59 -13.99
CA LEU A 345 -0.08 -7.95 -14.19
C LEU A 345 -1.22 -8.97 -14.16
N ALA A 346 -1.09 -10.07 -14.92
CA ALA A 346 -2.13 -11.09 -15.01
C ALA A 346 -2.46 -11.70 -13.64
N GLY A 347 -1.42 -12.10 -12.89
CA GLY A 347 -1.62 -12.70 -11.57
C GLY A 347 -2.24 -11.75 -10.54
N VAL A 348 -1.83 -10.48 -10.56
CA VAL A 348 -2.39 -9.45 -9.66
C VAL A 348 -3.82 -9.07 -10.06
N GLN A 349 -4.14 -9.04 -11.35
CA GLN A 349 -5.53 -8.83 -11.83
C GLN A 349 -6.44 -9.98 -11.40
N ALA A 350 -6.00 -11.23 -11.59
CA ALA A 350 -6.74 -12.41 -11.15
C ALA A 350 -6.98 -12.39 -9.62
N PHE A 351 -5.98 -11.96 -8.84
CA PHE A 351 -6.16 -11.74 -7.41
C PHE A 351 -7.21 -10.68 -7.09
N ALA A 352 -7.12 -9.50 -7.70
CA ALA A 352 -8.04 -8.40 -7.44
C ALA A 352 -9.50 -8.75 -7.81
N GLU A 353 -9.70 -9.57 -8.84
CA GLU A 353 -11.01 -10.04 -9.30
C GLU A 353 -11.65 -11.07 -8.37
N ARG A 354 -10.86 -12.02 -7.86
CA ARG A 354 -11.36 -13.16 -7.06
C ARG A 354 -11.42 -12.88 -5.56
N THR A 355 -10.67 -11.89 -5.07
CA THR A 355 -10.55 -11.62 -3.64
C THR A 355 -11.28 -10.33 -3.27
N VAL A 356 -12.36 -10.44 -2.49
CA VAL A 356 -13.06 -9.27 -1.93
C VAL A 356 -12.16 -8.56 -0.93
N HIS A 357 -12.13 -7.23 -0.97
CA HIS A 357 -11.35 -6.45 -0.01
C HIS A 357 -12.16 -6.17 1.26
N LEU A 358 -11.64 -6.62 2.40
CA LEU A 358 -12.18 -6.43 3.75
C LEU A 358 -11.15 -5.80 4.70
N GLY A 359 -9.93 -5.53 4.22
CA GLY A 359 -8.84 -4.95 5.00
C GLY A 359 -8.10 -5.98 5.86
N SER A 360 -8.23 -7.28 5.64
CA SER A 360 -7.53 -8.31 6.44
C SER A 360 -6.33 -8.89 5.68
N ARG A 361 -5.25 -9.24 6.40
CA ARG A 361 -4.15 -10.01 5.82
C ARG A 361 -4.54 -11.41 5.39
N GLN A 362 -5.66 -11.95 5.88
CA GLN A 362 -6.18 -13.23 5.41
C GLN A 362 -6.40 -13.22 3.89
N GLU A 363 -6.78 -12.08 3.31
CA GLU A 363 -6.94 -11.92 1.86
C GLU A 363 -5.63 -12.23 1.11
N TYR A 364 -4.49 -11.81 1.68
CA TYR A 364 -3.18 -11.93 1.06
C TYR A 364 -2.58 -13.30 1.33
N TRP A 365 -2.80 -13.83 2.53
CA TRP A 365 -2.12 -15.02 3.00
C TRP A 365 -2.98 -15.90 3.93
N PRO A 366 -4.02 -16.56 3.38
CA PRO A 366 -5.02 -17.28 4.18
C PRO A 366 -4.49 -18.51 4.90
N ARG A 367 -3.32 -19.03 4.49
CA ARG A 367 -2.60 -20.13 5.19
C ARG A 367 -1.78 -19.65 6.39
N MET A 368 -1.68 -18.34 6.60
CA MET A 368 -0.92 -17.75 7.71
C MET A 368 -1.79 -16.90 8.62
N PHE A 369 -2.81 -16.22 8.07
CA PHE A 369 -3.71 -15.35 8.82
C PHE A 369 -5.16 -15.84 8.79
N THR A 370 -5.91 -15.46 9.82
CA THR A 370 -7.36 -15.66 9.92
C THR A 370 -8.01 -14.43 10.54
N SER A 371 -9.17 -14.03 10.03
CA SER A 371 -10.02 -13.01 10.67
C SER A 371 -10.89 -13.58 11.78
N ASP A 372 -11.04 -14.90 11.87
CA ASP A 372 -11.76 -15.52 12.98
C ASP A 372 -10.88 -15.56 14.23
N LYS A 373 -11.23 -14.71 15.21
CA LYS A 373 -10.56 -14.61 16.51
C LYS A 373 -10.59 -15.93 17.30
N LYS A 374 -11.63 -16.75 17.15
CA LYS A 374 -11.74 -18.04 17.86
C LYS A 374 -10.82 -19.10 17.27
N ALA A 375 -10.67 -19.10 15.95
CA ALA A 375 -9.76 -20.00 15.23
C ALA A 375 -8.31 -19.50 15.18
N ALA A 376 -8.04 -18.30 15.69
CA ALA A 376 -6.69 -17.75 15.74
C ALA A 376 -5.84 -18.39 16.85
N LEU A 377 -4.52 -18.37 16.63
CA LEU A 377 -3.54 -18.75 17.64
C LEU A 377 -3.68 -17.81 18.85
N ASN A 378 -3.96 -18.38 20.02
CA ASN A 378 -4.06 -17.67 21.29
C ASN A 378 -2.98 -18.19 22.26
N SER A 379 -1.71 -18.13 21.83
CA SER A 379 -0.57 -18.66 22.59
C SER A 379 0.45 -17.56 22.90
N PRO A 380 1.14 -17.59 24.06
CA PRO A 380 2.27 -16.69 24.36
C PRO A 380 3.53 -16.94 23.50
N GLU A 381 3.55 -17.97 22.66
CA GLU A 381 4.71 -18.42 21.89
C GLU A 381 4.44 -18.44 20.37
N GLU A 382 3.92 -17.33 19.82
CA GLU A 382 3.56 -17.25 18.40
C GLU A 382 4.78 -17.41 17.49
N SER A 383 5.95 -16.91 17.92
CA SER A 383 7.20 -17.05 17.19
C SER A 383 7.69 -18.50 17.13
N ALA A 384 7.49 -19.27 18.19
CA ALA A 384 7.91 -20.67 18.24
C ALA A 384 7.10 -21.53 17.25
N GLU A 385 5.81 -21.22 17.05
CA GLU A 385 4.98 -21.94 16.07
C GLU A 385 5.36 -21.57 14.63
N LEU A 386 5.66 -20.29 14.36
CA LEU A 386 6.14 -19.81 13.05
C LEU A 386 7.52 -20.36 12.65
N LEU A 387 8.31 -20.83 13.63
CA LEU A 387 9.60 -21.50 13.41
C LEU A 387 9.46 -23.00 13.15
N LYS A 388 8.36 -23.64 13.60
CA LYS A 388 8.16 -25.09 13.43
C LYS A 388 7.69 -25.47 12.03
N GLN A 389 6.87 -24.64 11.38
CA GLN A 389 6.27 -24.97 10.09
C GLN A 389 6.27 -23.77 9.15
N GLU A 390 6.46 -24.03 7.85
CA GLU A 390 6.32 -23.00 6.81
C GLU A 390 4.87 -22.52 6.71
N TRP A 391 3.87 -23.33 7.03
CA TRP A 391 2.47 -22.93 7.06
C TRP A 391 1.88 -23.17 8.43
N LEU A 392 0.90 -22.36 8.84
CA LEU A 392 0.21 -22.56 10.11
C LEU A 392 -1.08 -23.37 9.84
N PRO A 393 -1.29 -24.50 10.55
CA PRO A 393 -2.51 -25.28 10.37
C PRO A 393 -3.74 -24.48 10.82
N PRO A 394 -4.96 -24.85 10.36
CA PRO A 394 -6.19 -24.31 10.92
C PRO A 394 -6.19 -24.36 12.45
N GLY A 395 -6.69 -23.32 13.13
CA GLY A 395 -6.64 -23.21 14.60
C GLY A 395 -5.34 -22.63 15.17
N LYS A 396 -4.29 -22.47 14.34
CA LYS A 396 -3.00 -21.89 14.76
C LYS A 396 -2.57 -20.70 13.90
N ARG A 397 -3.47 -20.15 13.07
CA ARG A 397 -3.19 -19.00 12.20
C ARG A 397 -3.16 -17.71 13.01
N LEU A 398 -2.42 -16.72 12.54
CA LEU A 398 -2.30 -15.42 13.19
C LEU A 398 -3.59 -14.60 13.02
N TYR A 399 -4.02 -13.92 14.07
CA TYR A 399 -5.20 -13.08 14.01
C TYR A 399 -4.94 -11.80 13.18
N SER A 400 -5.73 -11.60 12.13
CA SER A 400 -5.79 -10.34 11.35
C SER A 400 -7.25 -9.97 11.10
N PRO A 401 -7.83 -9.02 11.86
CA PRO A 401 -9.24 -8.68 11.77
C PRO A 401 -9.60 -8.02 10.42
N THR A 402 -10.89 -7.92 10.14
CA THR A 402 -11.40 -7.07 9.06
C THR A 402 -11.55 -5.62 9.54
N LEU A 403 -11.54 -4.67 8.61
CA LEU A 403 -11.52 -3.24 8.95
C LEU A 403 -12.73 -2.81 9.78
N HIS A 404 -13.92 -3.25 9.37
CA HIS A 404 -15.19 -2.88 10.02
C HIS A 404 -15.33 -3.44 11.46
N GLU A 405 -14.59 -4.50 11.79
CA GLU A 405 -14.62 -5.09 13.14
C GLU A 405 -13.83 -4.27 14.16
N VAL A 406 -12.81 -3.52 13.70
CA VAL A 406 -11.84 -2.89 14.61
C VAL A 406 -11.74 -1.37 14.46
N TRP A 407 -12.28 -0.81 13.38
CA TRP A 407 -12.25 0.62 13.11
C TRP A 407 -13.62 1.11 12.63
N HIS A 408 -14.00 2.31 13.08
CA HIS A 408 -15.20 3.00 12.65
C HIS A 408 -14.87 4.10 11.64
N ASP A 409 -15.83 4.47 10.80
CA ASP A 409 -15.69 5.61 9.88
C ASP A 409 -15.38 6.88 10.68
N MET A 410 -14.26 7.53 10.35
CA MET A 410 -13.81 8.74 11.03
C MET A 410 -14.34 10.00 10.32
N PRO A 411 -14.77 11.02 11.07
CA PRO A 411 -15.21 12.28 10.47
C PRO A 411 -14.05 12.99 9.78
N PHE A 412 -14.36 13.67 8.68
CA PHE A 412 -13.38 14.44 7.92
C PHE A 412 -13.01 15.74 8.63
N GLU A 413 -11.71 15.95 8.81
CA GLU A 413 -11.20 17.27 9.18
C GLU A 413 -11.18 18.22 7.96
N PRO A 414 -11.29 19.54 8.19
CA PRO A 414 -11.11 20.54 7.14
C PRO A 414 -9.76 20.41 6.44
N ILE A 415 -9.78 20.35 5.11
CA ILE A 415 -8.59 20.21 4.29
C ILE A 415 -7.99 21.59 4.03
N THR A 416 -6.69 21.74 4.29
CA THR A 416 -5.97 22.96 3.94
C THR A 416 -5.97 23.16 2.42
N SER A 417 -6.50 24.30 1.99
CA SER A 417 -6.64 24.63 0.57
C SER A 417 -5.43 25.42 0.09
N TYR A 418 -4.55 24.76 -0.69
CA TYR A 418 -3.46 25.41 -1.41
C TYR A 418 -2.97 24.52 -2.55
N ASP A 419 -2.54 25.15 -3.64
CA ASP A 419 -1.81 24.50 -4.74
C ASP A 419 -0.35 24.29 -4.30
N TRP A 420 0.10 23.04 -4.27
CA TRP A 420 1.47 22.69 -3.87
C TRP A 420 2.50 23.01 -4.97
N PHE A 421 2.06 23.15 -6.24
CA PHE A 421 2.96 23.36 -7.37
C PHE A 421 3.50 24.80 -7.39
N LYS A 422 4.63 24.98 -6.72
CA LYS A 422 5.28 26.28 -6.53
C LYS A 422 6.74 26.33 -7.01
N THR A 423 7.37 25.18 -7.22
CA THR A 423 8.80 25.06 -7.50
C THR A 423 9.06 24.09 -8.66
N TRP A 424 10.22 24.25 -9.30
CA TRP A 424 10.66 23.44 -10.43
C TRP A 424 11.04 22.00 -10.05
N THR A 425 11.32 21.75 -8.77
CA THR A 425 11.79 20.45 -8.24
C THR A 425 10.85 19.29 -8.60
N ALA A 426 9.54 19.52 -8.61
CA ALA A 426 8.56 18.50 -9.00
C ALA A 426 8.61 18.15 -10.50
N ILE A 427 9.06 19.08 -11.35
CA ILE A 427 9.18 18.88 -12.80
C ILE A 427 10.35 17.94 -13.12
N GLU A 428 11.45 18.05 -12.36
CA GLU A 428 12.61 17.16 -12.47
C GLU A 428 12.25 15.69 -12.16
N GLN A 429 11.19 15.49 -11.37
CA GLN A 429 10.67 14.16 -11.08
C GLN A 429 9.87 13.56 -12.23
N ILE A 430 9.55 14.29 -13.30
CA ILE A 430 8.84 13.70 -14.46
C ILE A 430 9.85 12.85 -15.22
N THR A 431 9.97 11.56 -14.90
CA THR A 431 10.98 10.66 -15.46
C THR A 431 10.41 9.28 -15.69
N ARG A 432 10.98 8.58 -16.68
CA ARG A 432 10.56 7.22 -17.04
C ARG A 432 10.64 6.28 -15.83
N PRO A 433 9.55 5.56 -15.50
CA PRO A 433 9.58 4.54 -14.47
C PRO A 433 10.60 3.43 -14.78
N LYS A 434 11.41 3.05 -13.78
CA LYS A 434 12.41 1.98 -13.89
C LYS A 434 11.82 0.70 -13.32
N ARG A 435 11.94 -0.41 -14.07
CA ARG A 435 11.45 -1.70 -13.60
C ARG A 435 12.40 -2.26 -12.54
N PRO A 436 11.89 -2.62 -11.35
CA PRO A 436 12.69 -3.36 -10.37
C PRO A 436 12.96 -4.78 -10.85
N VAL A 437 14.09 -5.36 -10.42
CA VAL A 437 14.52 -6.71 -10.78
C VAL A 437 14.24 -7.70 -9.66
N LEU A 438 14.44 -7.29 -8.41
CA LEU A 438 14.09 -8.08 -7.22
C LEU A 438 12.68 -7.67 -6.81
N ILE A 439 11.71 -8.54 -7.09
CA ILE A 439 10.29 -8.24 -6.91
C ILE A 439 9.56 -9.32 -6.14
N GLU A 440 10.08 -10.55 -6.06
CA GLU A 440 9.45 -11.61 -5.26
C GLU A 440 9.64 -11.31 -3.77
N MET A 441 8.53 -11.33 -3.02
CA MET A 441 8.47 -10.86 -1.65
C MET A 441 7.96 -11.91 -0.66
N SER A 442 7.59 -13.13 -1.05
CA SER A 442 6.98 -14.10 -0.13
C SER A 442 7.93 -14.48 1.01
N HIS A 443 9.20 -14.78 0.73
CA HIS A 443 10.17 -15.07 1.79
C HIS A 443 10.54 -13.83 2.61
N ALA A 444 10.73 -12.68 1.96
CA ALA A 444 11.06 -11.43 2.66
C ALA A 444 9.92 -10.98 3.59
N HIS A 445 8.68 -11.15 3.14
CA HIS A 445 7.48 -10.87 3.92
C HIS A 445 7.33 -11.86 5.07
N ARG A 446 7.52 -13.17 4.82
CA ARG A 446 7.55 -14.20 5.87
C ARG A 446 8.52 -13.86 6.98
N TYR A 447 9.76 -13.56 6.60
CA TYR A 447 10.82 -13.26 7.54
C TYR A 447 10.48 -12.04 8.41
N ALA A 448 9.82 -11.04 7.79
CA ALA A 448 9.36 -9.88 8.51
C ALA A 448 8.23 -10.22 9.50
N VAL A 449 7.29 -11.12 9.16
CA VAL A 449 6.26 -11.69 10.07
C VAL A 449 6.91 -12.41 11.25
N GLN A 450 7.88 -13.27 11.00
CA GLN A 450 8.62 -13.98 12.04
C GLN A 450 9.33 -13.01 12.99
N LYS A 451 9.93 -11.94 12.47
CA LYS A 451 10.55 -10.91 13.29
C LYS A 451 9.55 -10.20 14.20
N ALA A 452 8.35 -9.86 13.68
CA ALA A 452 7.29 -9.28 14.49
C ALA A 452 6.87 -10.20 15.63
N ALA A 453 6.69 -11.49 15.36
CA ALA A 453 6.35 -12.48 16.38
C ALA A 453 7.43 -12.63 17.45
N LEU A 454 8.72 -12.61 17.08
CA LEU A 454 9.80 -12.66 18.06
C LEU A 454 9.78 -11.45 19.01
N THR A 455 9.47 -10.27 18.50
CA THR A 455 9.35 -9.06 19.32
C THR A 455 8.11 -9.10 20.20
N HIS A 456 6.98 -9.56 19.67
CA HIS A 456 5.75 -9.79 20.43
C HIS A 456 5.99 -10.72 21.63
N ASP A 457 6.61 -11.88 21.40
CA ASP A 457 6.88 -12.85 22.47
C ASP A 457 7.86 -12.30 23.51
N ALA A 458 8.87 -11.51 23.08
CA ALA A 458 9.81 -10.85 23.98
C ALA A 458 9.13 -9.80 24.88
N GLU A 459 8.23 -8.98 24.34
CA GLU A 459 7.47 -7.98 25.11
C GLU A 459 6.51 -8.64 26.11
N ARG A 460 5.84 -9.73 25.73
CA ARG A 460 4.99 -10.50 26.65
C ARG A 460 5.78 -11.17 27.78
N ALA A 461 7.05 -11.51 27.57
CA ALA A 461 7.91 -12.09 28.58
C ALA A 461 8.42 -11.07 29.63
N LEU A 462 8.33 -9.76 29.35
CA LEU A 462 8.68 -8.73 30.32
C LEU A 462 7.60 -8.62 31.40
N PRO A 463 7.96 -8.54 32.70
CA PRO A 463 6.97 -8.36 33.75
C PRO A 463 6.29 -6.99 33.57
N ARG A 464 4.98 -6.99 33.30
CA ARG A 464 4.18 -5.77 33.31
C ARG A 464 4.32 -5.15 34.70
N SER A 465 4.96 -4.00 34.80
CA SER A 465 4.99 -3.25 36.04
C SER A 465 3.54 -2.98 36.47
N SER A 466 3.22 -3.35 37.70
CA SER A 466 1.93 -3.13 38.32
C SER A 466 1.61 -1.63 38.32
N GLY A 467 0.91 -1.18 37.29
CA GLY A 467 0.28 0.14 37.24
C GLY A 467 -0.79 0.21 38.31
N ALA A 468 -0.73 1.26 39.13
CA ALA A 468 -1.65 1.56 40.21
C ALA A 468 -3.11 1.39 39.79
N SER A 469 -3.88 0.70 40.63
CA SER A 469 -5.34 0.62 40.54
C SER A 469 -5.94 2.02 40.44
N PRO A 470 -6.94 2.25 39.56
CA PRO A 470 -7.68 3.51 39.57
C PRO A 470 -8.45 3.61 40.90
N GLN A 471 -8.10 4.61 41.73
CA GLN A 471 -8.93 4.97 42.88
C GLN A 471 -10.29 5.45 42.35
N GLN A 472 -11.35 4.72 42.72
CA GLN A 472 -12.72 5.19 42.61
C GLN A 472 -12.89 6.49 43.40
N PRO A 473 -13.60 7.51 42.88
CA PRO A 473 -13.96 8.66 43.68
C PRO A 473 -15.08 8.24 44.65
N HIS A 474 -14.73 8.10 45.93
CA HIS A 474 -15.73 8.11 46.99
C HIS A 474 -16.30 9.51 47.13
N GLY A 475 -17.62 9.62 46.98
CA GLY A 475 -18.35 10.85 47.21
C GLY A 475 -18.27 11.33 48.66
N ARG A 476 -18.24 12.65 48.80
CA ARG A 476 -19.02 13.43 49.77
C ARG A 476 -19.23 14.83 49.20
#